data_AF-A0A5E3XK00-F1
#
_entry.id   AF-A0A5E3XK00-F1
#
_cell.length_a   1.000
_cell.length_b   1.000
_cell.length_c   1.000
_cell.angle_alpha   90.00
_cell.angle_beta   90.00
_cell.angle_gamma   90.00
#
_symmetry.space_group_name_H-M   'P 1'
#
loop_
_entity.id
_entity.type
_entity.pdbx_description
1 polymer ?
#
loop_
_entity_poly.entity_id
_entity_poly.type
_entity_poly.pdbx_seq_one_letter_code
_entity_poly.pdbx_strand_id
1 'polypeptide(L)'
;MLFSALFTAAAALLGSVRATPIEKRQATLCVLGIHEIVQDRRFVLPLARTCLTQLPDGTQFWNYPTCVAAAITTGVDQLTDLGYCQTNITAPPAPTELPALSQDIFDSMATTCADDGTCGISQQNFIDFIYGQIEANGITVTPDSVAQLKKYYVQPVFDFTNTSNRDAVSYDSFNTWLHNSSYGVHYGSDTTQYNTHLN
;
A
#
# COMPACT_ATOMS: atom_id res chain seq x y z
N MET A 1 -51.28 -11.94 44.37
CA MET A 1 -51.05 -10.63 43.74
C MET A 1 -49.69 -10.68 43.07
N LEU A 2 -49.70 -10.55 41.74
CA LEU A 2 -48.51 -10.50 40.88
C LEU A 2 -47.68 -9.25 41.20
N PHE A 3 -46.36 -9.38 41.23
CA PHE A 3 -45.48 -8.27 40.86
C PHE A 3 -44.43 -8.79 39.88
N SER A 4 -44.75 -8.60 38.60
CA SER A 4 -43.80 -8.61 37.49
C SER A 4 -42.92 -7.36 37.62
N ALA A 5 -41.61 -7.53 37.69
CA ALA A 5 -40.66 -6.44 37.44
C ALA A 5 -39.79 -6.86 36.25
N LEU A 6 -40.03 -6.18 35.13
CA LEU A 6 -39.26 -6.30 33.90
C LEU A 6 -37.80 -5.89 34.16
N PHE A 7 -36.86 -6.77 33.84
CA PHE A 7 -35.48 -6.34 33.58
C PHE A 7 -35.44 -5.74 32.17
N THR A 8 -35.43 -4.41 32.11
CA THR A 8 -35.12 -3.66 30.89
C THR A 8 -33.69 -3.95 30.47
N ALA A 9 -33.53 -4.64 29.34
CA ALA A 9 -32.24 -4.75 28.68
C ALA A 9 -31.82 -3.37 28.16
N ALA A 10 -30.82 -2.76 28.79
CA ALA A 10 -30.14 -1.60 28.24
C ALA A 10 -29.10 -2.10 27.22
N ALA A 11 -29.53 -2.30 25.97
CA ALA A 11 -28.64 -2.45 24.82
C ALA A 11 -28.76 -1.20 23.94
N ALA A 12 -27.63 -0.79 23.35
CA ALA A 12 -27.36 0.47 22.64
C ALA A 12 -27.06 1.63 23.62
N LEU A 13 -25.86 2.23 23.61
CA LEU A 13 -25.22 2.88 22.47
C LEU A 13 -23.69 2.74 22.56
N LEU A 14 -23.11 1.69 21.97
CA LEU A 14 -21.70 1.74 21.59
C LEU A 14 -21.66 2.34 20.18
N GLY A 15 -21.68 3.67 20.11
CA GLY A 15 -21.19 4.33 18.91
C GLY A 15 -19.73 3.90 18.69
N SER A 16 -19.30 3.74 17.45
CA SER A 16 -17.90 3.49 17.15
C SER A 16 -17.07 4.66 17.71
N VAL A 17 -16.39 4.43 18.83
CA VAL A 17 -15.48 5.42 19.41
C VAL A 17 -14.34 5.57 18.41
N ARG A 18 -14.34 6.69 17.67
CA ARG A 18 -13.22 7.04 16.80
C ARG A 18 -12.00 7.29 17.68
N ALA A 19 -10.93 6.54 17.47
CA ALA A 19 -9.67 6.72 18.18
C ALA A 19 -9.18 8.17 18.04
N THR A 20 -8.72 8.75 19.14
CA THR A 20 -8.10 10.07 19.16
C THR A 20 -6.82 10.08 18.32
N PRO A 21 -6.38 11.27 17.86
CA PRO A 21 -5.09 11.42 17.18
C PRO A 21 -3.89 10.83 17.94
N ILE A 22 -3.90 10.86 19.27
CA ILE A 22 -2.83 10.32 20.12
C ILE A 22 -2.90 8.79 20.14
N GLU A 23 -4.10 8.22 20.32
CA GLU A 23 -4.30 6.76 20.28
C GLU A 23 -3.92 6.18 18.92
N LYS A 24 -4.24 6.87 17.81
CA LYS A 24 -3.80 6.47 16.47
C LYS A 24 -2.28 6.45 16.32
N ARG A 25 -1.58 7.45 16.86
CA ARG A 25 -0.12 7.55 16.81
C ARG A 25 0.59 6.55 17.73
N GLN A 26 -0.09 6.07 18.76
CA GLN A 26 0.40 5.05 19.68
C GLN A 26 -0.01 3.62 19.27
N ALA A 27 -0.87 3.48 18.25
CA ALA A 27 -1.23 2.18 17.72
C ALA A 27 0.03 1.48 17.19
N THR A 28 0.18 0.19 17.53
CA THR A 28 1.35 -0.62 17.14
C THR A 28 1.62 -0.54 15.64
N LEU A 29 0.58 -0.61 14.81
CA LEU A 29 0.67 -0.50 13.35
C LEU A 29 1.27 0.85 12.91
N CYS A 30 0.89 1.96 13.56
CA CYS A 30 1.48 3.26 13.26
C CYS A 30 2.98 3.32 13.61
N VAL A 31 3.35 2.81 14.78
CA VAL A 31 4.75 2.80 15.23
C VAL A 31 5.60 1.92 14.31
N LEU A 32 5.11 0.74 13.94
CA LEU A 32 5.77 -0.17 12.99
C LEU A 32 5.93 0.49 11.62
N GLY A 33 4.84 0.98 11.03
CA GLY A 33 4.86 1.63 9.71
C GLY A 33 5.81 2.83 9.64
N ILE A 34 5.86 3.70 10.65
CA ILE A 34 6.81 4.83 10.66
C ILE A 34 8.25 4.37 10.86
N HIS A 35 8.53 3.47 11.79
CA HIS A 35 9.90 3.04 12.10
C HIS A 35 10.57 2.41 10.88
N GLU A 36 9.80 1.64 10.14
CA GLU A 36 10.18 0.96 8.92
C GLU A 36 10.45 1.94 7.76
N ILE A 37 9.50 2.82 7.46
CA ILE A 37 9.59 3.73 6.30
C ILE A 37 10.62 4.84 6.48
N VAL A 38 10.85 5.30 7.73
CA VAL A 38 11.83 6.38 8.00
C VAL A 38 13.27 5.91 7.82
N GLN A 39 13.54 4.61 7.98
CA GLN A 39 14.87 4.03 7.75
C GLN A 39 15.14 3.73 6.27
N ASP A 40 14.11 3.78 5.43
CA ASP A 40 14.23 3.56 4.00
C ASP A 40 14.79 4.80 3.27
N ARG A 41 14.85 4.73 1.94
CA ARG A 41 15.38 5.78 1.10
C ARG A 41 14.51 7.04 1.14
N ARG A 42 15.18 8.18 0.99
CA ARG A 42 14.62 9.51 1.23
C ARG A 42 13.38 9.86 0.40
N PHE A 43 13.16 9.18 -0.73
CA PHE A 43 11.99 9.41 -1.60
C PHE A 43 10.73 8.64 -1.16
N VAL A 44 10.89 7.56 -0.39
CA VAL A 44 9.79 6.65 -0.01
C VAL A 44 8.77 7.35 0.89
N LEU A 45 9.23 7.95 1.99
CA LEU A 45 8.34 8.63 2.93
C LEU A 45 7.56 9.81 2.33
N PRO A 46 8.16 10.72 1.54
CA PRO A 46 7.40 11.76 0.82
C PRO A 46 6.32 11.19 -0.11
N LEU A 47 6.63 10.12 -0.85
CA LEU A 47 5.67 9.48 -1.76
C LEU A 47 4.51 8.85 -1.00
N ALA A 48 4.80 8.09 0.06
CA ALA A 48 3.79 7.49 0.93
C ALA A 48 2.89 8.54 1.61
N ARG A 49 3.47 9.63 2.14
CA ARG A 49 2.68 10.72 2.71
C ARG A 49 1.79 11.40 1.67
N THR A 50 2.31 11.64 0.48
CA THR A 50 1.54 12.26 -0.60
C THR A 50 0.32 11.42 -0.95
N CYS A 51 0.50 10.10 -1.11
CA CYS A 51 -0.62 9.16 -1.25
C CYS A 51 -1.66 9.34 -0.12
N LEU A 52 -1.23 9.26 1.15
CA LEU A 52 -2.14 9.30 2.27
C LEU A 52 -2.87 10.65 2.42
N THR A 53 -2.28 11.76 1.97
CA THR A 53 -2.97 13.05 1.95
C THR A 53 -4.08 13.16 0.91
N GLN A 54 -4.06 12.32 -0.13
CA GLN A 54 -5.06 12.28 -1.20
C GLN A 54 -6.24 11.35 -0.89
N LEU A 55 -6.16 10.56 0.19
CA LEU A 55 -7.16 9.57 0.57
C LEU A 55 -8.13 10.13 1.63
N PRO A 56 -9.30 10.69 1.26
CA PRO A 56 -10.22 11.28 2.25
C PRO A 56 -10.80 10.25 3.24
N ASP A 57 -10.96 8.99 2.83
CA ASP A 57 -11.60 7.94 3.64
C ASP A 57 -10.70 6.72 3.91
N GLY A 58 -9.47 6.69 3.39
CA GLY A 58 -8.54 5.57 3.60
C GLY A 58 -8.94 4.24 2.92
N THR A 59 -9.98 4.21 2.08
CA THR A 59 -10.46 2.96 1.45
C THR A 59 -10.07 2.84 -0.02
N GLN A 60 -9.65 3.92 -0.66
CA GLN A 60 -9.51 4.02 -2.12
C GLN A 60 -8.05 3.94 -2.59
N PHE A 61 -7.15 3.27 -1.88
CA PHE A 61 -5.71 3.24 -2.18
C PHE A 61 -5.40 2.94 -3.65
N TRP A 62 -6.02 1.90 -4.22
CA TRP A 62 -5.73 1.46 -5.58
C TRP A 62 -6.46 2.26 -6.67
N ASN A 63 -7.14 3.35 -6.29
CA ASN A 63 -7.74 4.32 -7.20
C ASN A 63 -6.93 5.62 -7.33
N TYR A 64 -5.79 5.73 -6.65
CA TYR A 64 -4.87 6.87 -6.78
C TYR A 64 -3.51 6.39 -7.32
N PRO A 65 -3.03 6.93 -8.46
CA PRO A 65 -1.75 6.50 -9.04
C PRO A 65 -0.57 6.66 -8.07
N THR A 66 -0.57 7.72 -7.27
CA THR A 66 0.46 8.00 -6.27
C THR A 66 0.46 6.97 -5.14
N CYS A 67 -0.69 6.40 -4.80
CA CYS A 67 -0.79 5.31 -3.82
C CYS A 67 -0.32 3.97 -4.36
N VAL A 68 -0.56 3.68 -5.63
CA VAL A 68 0.01 2.51 -6.29
C VAL A 68 1.54 2.61 -6.33
N ALA A 69 2.08 3.78 -6.68
CA ALA A 69 3.53 4.03 -6.65
C ALA A 69 4.10 3.94 -5.22
N ALA A 70 3.39 4.49 -4.23
CA ALA A 70 3.76 4.36 -2.83
C ALA A 70 3.81 2.89 -2.41
N ALA A 71 2.82 2.07 -2.75
CA ALA A 71 2.79 0.66 -2.38
C ALA A 71 3.97 -0.13 -2.96
N ILE A 72 4.34 0.12 -4.23
CA ILE A 72 5.53 -0.49 -4.84
C ILE A 72 6.81 -0.13 -4.08
N THR A 73 6.89 1.11 -3.58
CA THR A 73 8.12 1.65 -2.97
C THR A 73 8.20 1.47 -1.45
N THR A 74 7.06 1.26 -0.79
CA THR A 74 6.93 1.18 0.66
C THR A 74 6.68 -0.24 1.11
N GLY A 75 6.02 -1.03 0.27
CA GLY A 75 5.30 -2.22 0.71
C GLY A 75 3.83 -1.94 0.95
N VAL A 76 2.99 -2.95 0.71
CA VAL A 76 1.53 -2.84 0.80
C VAL A 76 1.11 -2.65 2.26
N ASP A 77 1.55 -3.55 3.14
CA ASP A 77 1.18 -3.58 4.56
C ASP A 77 1.70 -2.31 5.26
N GLN A 78 2.95 -1.95 5.00
CA GLN A 78 3.61 -0.77 5.56
C GLN A 78 2.89 0.52 5.16
N LEU A 79 2.42 0.61 3.91
CA LEU A 79 1.67 1.77 3.45
C LEU A 79 0.31 1.86 4.16
N THR A 80 -0.41 0.75 4.29
CA THR A 80 -1.69 0.73 5.03
C THR A 80 -1.49 1.01 6.52
N ASP A 81 -0.43 0.48 7.14
CA ASP A 81 -0.03 0.70 8.52
C ASP A 81 0.35 2.16 8.78
N LEU A 82 1.09 2.78 7.86
CA LEU A 82 1.35 4.23 7.90
C LEU A 82 0.05 5.03 7.82
N GLY A 83 -0.96 4.54 7.10
CA GLY A 83 -2.29 5.13 7.07
C GLY A 83 -2.97 5.15 8.45
N TYR A 84 -2.71 4.18 9.33
CA TYR A 84 -3.21 4.22 10.71
C TYR A 84 -2.65 5.41 11.52
N CYS A 85 -1.46 5.91 11.18
CA CYS A 85 -0.89 7.09 11.81
C CYS A 85 -1.64 8.39 11.48
N GLN A 86 -2.38 8.40 10.39
CA GLN A 86 -2.95 9.62 9.84
C GLN A 86 -4.23 9.99 10.60
N THR A 87 -4.23 11.21 11.12
CA THR A 87 -5.30 11.70 11.98
C THR A 87 -6.50 12.18 11.17
N ASN A 88 -6.29 12.48 9.89
CA ASN A 88 -7.25 13.04 8.95
C ASN A 88 -7.95 12.00 8.06
N ILE A 89 -7.56 10.72 8.11
CA ILE A 89 -8.19 9.66 7.32
C ILE A 89 -8.82 8.62 8.26
N THR A 90 -9.84 7.91 7.80
CA THR A 90 -10.32 6.70 8.50
C THR A 90 -9.22 5.64 8.45
N ALA A 91 -9.08 4.84 9.50
CA ALA A 91 -8.13 3.74 9.51
C ALA A 91 -8.34 2.87 8.25
N PRO A 92 -7.30 2.65 7.44
CA PRO A 92 -7.42 1.80 6.27
C PRO A 92 -7.87 0.38 6.65
N PRO A 93 -8.74 -0.26 5.86
CA PRO A 93 -9.03 -1.68 6.03
C PRO A 93 -7.78 -2.51 5.67
N ALA A 94 -7.85 -3.83 5.88
CA ALA A 94 -6.75 -4.70 5.47
C ALA A 94 -6.56 -4.64 3.93
N PRO A 95 -5.34 -4.87 3.40
CA PRO A 95 -5.12 -4.84 1.96
C PRO A 95 -6.04 -5.74 1.14
N THR A 96 -6.44 -6.89 1.70
CA THR A 96 -7.39 -7.84 1.09
C THR A 96 -8.83 -7.32 0.99
N GLU A 97 -9.17 -6.27 1.73
CA GLU A 97 -10.49 -5.65 1.78
C GLU A 97 -10.56 -4.35 0.96
N LEU A 98 -9.43 -3.88 0.42
CA LEU A 98 -9.37 -2.75 -0.47
C LEU A 98 -10.05 -3.07 -1.83
N PRO A 99 -10.59 -2.07 -2.53
CA PRO A 99 -11.16 -2.26 -3.86
C PRO A 99 -10.05 -2.64 -4.84
N ALA A 100 -10.41 -3.40 -5.89
CA ALA A 100 -9.47 -3.74 -6.95
C ALA A 100 -8.79 -2.51 -7.57
N LEU A 101 -7.59 -2.71 -8.11
CA LEU A 101 -6.84 -1.71 -8.85
C LEU A 101 -7.70 -1.07 -9.94
N SER A 102 -7.68 0.26 -10.05
CA SER A 102 -8.31 0.93 -11.18
C SER A 102 -7.69 0.48 -12.50
N GLN A 103 -8.53 0.01 -13.43
CA GLN A 103 -8.09 -0.38 -14.76
C GLN A 103 -7.37 0.76 -15.49
N ASP A 104 -7.85 2.00 -15.34
CA ASP A 104 -7.22 3.17 -15.95
C ASP A 104 -5.78 3.38 -15.44
N ILE A 105 -5.52 3.07 -14.16
CA ILE A 105 -4.17 3.14 -13.60
C ILE A 105 -3.31 2.02 -14.18
N PHE A 106 -3.83 0.80 -14.22
CA PHE A 106 -3.10 -0.32 -14.83
C PHE A 106 -2.75 -0.02 -16.29
N ASP A 107 -3.71 0.44 -17.09
CA ASP A 107 -3.53 0.77 -18.50
C ASP A 107 -2.53 1.92 -18.70
N SER A 108 -2.47 2.88 -17.75
CA SER A 108 -1.45 3.94 -17.77
C SER A 108 -0.02 3.43 -17.54
N MET A 109 0.13 2.24 -16.93
CA MET A 109 1.42 1.58 -16.70
C MET A 109 1.74 0.58 -17.81
N ALA A 110 0.75 -0.18 -18.28
CA ALA A 110 0.92 -1.30 -19.19
C ALA A 110 1.15 -0.84 -20.63
N THR A 111 2.41 -0.72 -21.05
CA THR A 111 2.78 -0.33 -22.43
C THR A 111 3.32 -1.49 -23.26
N THR A 112 3.46 -2.69 -22.67
CA THR A 112 3.96 -3.88 -23.35
C THR A 112 2.80 -4.83 -23.62
N CYS A 113 2.46 -5.04 -24.88
CA CYS A 113 1.36 -5.92 -25.28
C CYS A 113 1.87 -7.11 -26.09
N ALA A 114 1.36 -8.30 -25.79
CA ALA A 114 1.55 -9.50 -26.59
C ALA A 114 0.70 -9.44 -27.87
N ASP A 115 1.01 -10.31 -28.84
CA ASP A 115 0.31 -10.37 -30.14
C ASP A 115 -1.19 -10.72 -30.00
N ASP A 116 -1.59 -11.31 -28.87
CA ASP A 116 -2.98 -11.63 -28.53
C ASP A 116 -3.76 -10.43 -27.96
N GLY A 117 -3.13 -9.26 -27.87
CA GLY A 117 -3.71 -8.03 -27.35
C GLY A 117 -3.68 -7.91 -25.83
N THR A 118 -3.12 -8.88 -25.09
CA THR A 118 -2.94 -8.76 -23.65
C THR A 118 -1.76 -7.84 -23.33
N CYS A 119 -2.01 -6.79 -22.57
CA CYS A 119 -0.98 -5.84 -22.14
C CYS A 119 -0.60 -6.07 -20.67
N GLY A 120 0.67 -5.88 -20.35
CA GLY A 120 1.20 -5.99 -19.01
C GLY A 120 2.24 -4.92 -18.70
N ILE A 121 2.67 -4.91 -17.45
CA ILE A 121 3.62 -3.96 -16.91
C ILE A 121 5.01 -4.57 -16.94
N SER A 122 5.90 -4.03 -17.77
CA SER A 122 7.31 -4.41 -17.76
C SER A 122 8.04 -3.80 -16.55
N GLN A 123 9.26 -4.28 -16.27
CA GLN A 123 10.07 -3.72 -15.19
C GLN A 123 10.38 -2.23 -15.39
N GLN A 124 10.57 -1.80 -16.65
CA GLN A 124 10.80 -0.40 -16.97
C GLN A 124 9.53 0.43 -16.73
N ASN A 125 8.34 -0.12 -17.00
CA ASN A 125 7.09 0.59 -16.77
C ASN A 125 6.84 0.89 -15.30
N PHE A 126 7.18 -0.04 -14.38
CA PHE A 126 7.14 0.25 -12.95
C PHE A 126 8.08 1.39 -12.56
N ILE A 127 9.30 1.41 -13.12
CA ILE A 127 10.29 2.45 -12.86
C ILE A 127 9.76 3.80 -13.35
N ASP A 128 9.32 3.86 -14.61
CA ASP A 128 8.80 5.08 -15.24
C ASP A 128 7.57 5.60 -14.48
N PHE A 129 6.68 4.72 -14.04
CA PHE A 129 5.52 5.07 -13.24
C PHE A 129 5.91 5.70 -11.91
N ILE A 130 6.87 5.13 -11.17
CA ILE A 130 7.34 5.69 -9.88
C ILE A 130 7.94 7.08 -10.08
N TYR A 131 8.84 7.25 -11.06
CA TYR A 131 9.41 8.57 -11.37
C TYR A 131 8.34 9.57 -11.82
N GLY A 132 7.40 9.13 -12.66
CA GLY A 132 6.29 9.95 -13.12
C GLY A 132 5.39 10.42 -11.99
N GLN A 133 5.11 9.57 -10.99
CA GLN A 133 4.35 9.97 -9.80
C GLN A 133 5.12 10.91 -8.89
N ILE A 134 6.44 10.75 -8.76
CA ILE A 134 7.29 11.70 -8.01
C ILE A 134 7.25 13.08 -8.68
N GLU A 135 7.41 13.13 -9.99
CA GLU A 135 7.38 14.38 -10.77
C GLU A 135 6.00 15.04 -10.74
N ALA A 136 4.94 14.29 -11.05
CA ALA A 136 3.57 14.80 -11.13
C ALA A 136 3.05 15.41 -9.81
N ASN A 137 3.61 14.96 -8.67
CA ASN A 137 3.25 15.46 -7.35
C ASN A 137 4.26 16.47 -6.78
N GLY A 138 5.25 16.91 -7.57
CA GLY A 138 6.24 17.89 -7.14
C GLY A 138 7.15 17.43 -5.99
N ILE A 139 7.35 16.11 -5.85
CA ILE A 139 8.23 15.55 -4.84
C ILE A 139 9.69 15.81 -5.26
N THR A 140 10.42 16.57 -4.45
CA THR A 140 11.78 17.06 -4.81
C THR A 140 12.90 16.05 -4.56
N VAL A 141 12.57 14.86 -4.06
CA VAL A 141 13.54 13.81 -3.72
C VAL A 141 13.22 12.58 -4.55
N THR A 142 14.16 12.16 -5.40
CA THR A 142 14.04 11.02 -6.30
C THR A 142 14.93 9.86 -5.83
N PRO A 143 14.72 8.63 -6.33
CA PRO A 143 15.68 7.55 -6.13
C PRO A 143 17.06 7.92 -6.67
N ASP A 144 18.12 7.71 -5.89
CA ASP A 144 19.50 8.03 -6.28
C ASP A 144 20.08 7.03 -7.30
N SER A 145 19.40 5.89 -7.52
CA SER A 145 19.85 4.83 -8.41
C SER A 145 18.67 4.02 -8.94
N VAL A 146 18.52 4.00 -10.26
CA VAL A 146 17.57 3.13 -10.96
C VAL A 146 17.86 1.64 -10.68
N ALA A 147 19.13 1.26 -10.56
CA ALA A 147 19.51 -0.13 -10.26
C ALA A 147 19.03 -0.56 -8.87
N GLN A 148 19.11 0.33 -7.87
CA GLN A 148 18.60 0.05 -6.53
C GLN A 148 17.08 0.09 -6.49
N LEU A 149 16.45 1.03 -7.20
CA LEU A 149 14.99 1.07 -7.36
C LEU A 149 14.47 -0.27 -7.92
N LYS A 150 15.09 -0.71 -9.01
CA LYS A 150 14.80 -2.00 -9.66
C LYS A 150 14.97 -3.17 -8.69
N LYS A 151 16.13 -3.27 -8.04
CA LYS A 151 16.49 -4.42 -7.20
C LYS A 151 15.62 -4.55 -5.95
N TYR A 152 15.40 -3.45 -5.24
CA TYR A 152 14.79 -3.49 -3.91
C TYR A 152 13.29 -3.25 -3.93
N TYR A 153 12.74 -2.55 -4.93
CA TYR A 153 11.34 -2.13 -4.91
C TYR A 153 10.51 -2.76 -6.04
N VAL A 154 11.08 -2.88 -7.24
CA VAL A 154 10.33 -3.43 -8.39
C VAL A 154 10.46 -4.96 -8.50
N GLN A 155 11.66 -5.51 -8.32
CA GLN A 155 11.90 -6.96 -8.40
C GLN A 155 10.97 -7.81 -7.50
N PRO A 156 10.61 -7.39 -6.27
CA PRO A 156 9.69 -8.13 -5.42
C PRO A 156 8.30 -8.36 -6.02
N VAL A 157 7.81 -7.44 -6.86
CA VAL A 157 6.56 -7.64 -7.59
C VAL A 157 6.70 -8.84 -8.53
N PHE A 158 7.78 -8.88 -9.31
CA PHE A 158 8.07 -9.97 -10.25
C PHE A 158 8.29 -11.31 -9.53
N ASP A 159 9.00 -11.29 -8.41
CA ASP A 159 9.28 -12.49 -7.61
C ASP A 159 7.96 -13.08 -7.06
N PHE A 160 7.08 -12.23 -6.52
CA PHE A 160 5.77 -12.67 -6.02
C PHE A 160 4.86 -13.17 -7.15
N THR A 161 4.81 -12.48 -8.29
CA THR A 161 3.97 -12.86 -9.42
C THR A 161 4.55 -14.01 -10.24
N ASN A 162 5.71 -14.55 -9.83
CA ASN A 162 6.46 -15.57 -10.56
C ASN A 162 6.63 -15.21 -12.05
N THR A 163 6.88 -13.93 -12.33
CA THR A 163 7.02 -13.37 -13.67
C THR A 163 8.50 -13.08 -13.92
N SER A 164 9.04 -13.49 -15.06
CA SER A 164 10.43 -13.16 -15.38
C SER A 164 10.55 -11.65 -15.67
N ASN A 165 11.73 -11.07 -15.44
CA ASN A 165 11.97 -9.65 -15.74
C ASN A 165 11.95 -9.30 -17.24
N ARG A 166 11.80 -10.30 -18.12
CA ARG A 166 11.62 -10.15 -19.57
C ARG A 166 10.16 -10.20 -19.98
N ASP A 167 9.30 -10.67 -19.09
CA ASP A 167 7.86 -10.76 -19.30
C ASP A 167 7.16 -9.56 -18.65
N ALA A 168 5.86 -9.45 -18.91
CA ALA A 168 5.04 -8.37 -18.39
C ALA A 168 4.11 -8.89 -17.29
N VAL A 169 4.00 -8.16 -16.19
CA VAL A 169 3.07 -8.49 -15.10
C VAL A 169 1.65 -8.15 -15.55
N SER A 170 0.74 -9.12 -15.50
CA SER A 170 -0.66 -8.92 -15.88
C SER A 170 -1.44 -8.12 -14.83
N TYR A 171 -2.63 -7.64 -15.20
CA TYR A 171 -3.54 -6.97 -14.26
C TYR A 171 -3.86 -7.86 -13.07
N ASP A 172 -4.29 -9.10 -13.31
CA ASP A 172 -4.68 -10.03 -12.24
C ASP A 172 -3.51 -10.31 -11.29
N SER A 173 -2.30 -10.49 -11.82
CA SER A 173 -1.10 -10.72 -11.01
C SER A 173 -0.72 -9.49 -10.18
N PHE A 174 -0.73 -8.30 -10.77
CA PHE A 174 -0.40 -7.08 -10.03
C PHE A 174 -1.47 -6.72 -9.00
N ASN A 175 -2.75 -6.86 -9.36
CA ASN A 175 -3.85 -6.70 -8.42
C ASN A 175 -3.74 -7.71 -7.27
N THR A 176 -3.42 -8.97 -7.54
CA THR A 176 -3.19 -9.97 -6.49
C THR A 176 -2.03 -9.57 -5.57
N TRP A 177 -0.93 -9.06 -6.12
CA TRP A 177 0.21 -8.56 -5.34
C TRP A 177 -0.19 -7.40 -4.40
N LEU A 178 -0.99 -6.45 -4.88
CA LEU A 178 -1.50 -5.32 -4.09
C LEU A 178 -2.38 -5.74 -2.90
N HIS A 179 -2.95 -6.95 -2.93
CA HIS A 179 -3.87 -7.41 -1.88
C HIS A 179 -3.26 -8.50 -0.99
N ASN A 180 -2.25 -9.24 -1.47
CA ASN A 180 -1.81 -10.49 -0.83
C ASN A 180 -0.29 -10.61 -0.63
N SER A 181 0.51 -9.66 -1.10
CA SER A 181 1.97 -9.81 -1.03
C SER A 181 2.53 -9.76 0.39
N SER A 182 1.81 -9.13 1.33
CA SER A 182 2.32 -8.78 2.67
C SER A 182 3.71 -8.11 2.64
N TYR A 183 4.05 -7.55 1.47
CA TYR A 183 5.43 -7.25 1.16
C TYR A 183 5.81 -5.94 1.83
N GLY A 184 6.84 -5.98 2.67
CA GLY A 184 7.55 -4.83 3.19
C GLY A 184 8.92 -4.69 2.57
N VAL A 185 9.12 -3.68 1.73
CA VAL A 185 10.45 -3.34 1.26
C VAL A 185 11.19 -2.70 2.42
N HIS A 186 12.38 -3.17 2.76
CA HIS A 186 13.35 -2.31 3.46
C HIS A 186 14.73 -2.55 2.90
N TYR A 187 15.27 -1.54 2.24
CA TYR A 187 16.71 -1.43 2.10
C TYR A 187 17.31 -1.25 3.51
N GLY A 188 17.77 -2.36 4.13
CA GLY A 188 18.40 -2.35 5.45
C GLY A 188 17.64 -3.03 6.59
N SER A 189 16.45 -3.61 6.37
CA SER A 189 15.89 -4.56 7.36
C SER A 189 16.47 -5.95 7.12
N ASP A 190 16.80 -6.63 8.21
CA ASP A 190 17.10 -8.06 8.18
C ASP A 190 15.83 -8.79 7.74
N THR A 191 15.85 -9.39 6.54
CA THR A 191 14.73 -10.05 5.87
C THR A 191 14.15 -11.26 6.63
N THR A 192 14.68 -11.58 7.81
CA THR A 192 14.27 -12.74 8.63
C THR A 192 12.94 -12.56 9.35
N GLN A 193 12.39 -11.34 9.50
CA GLN A 193 11.15 -11.13 10.25
C GLN A 193 9.84 -11.26 9.45
N TYR A 194 9.86 -11.20 8.11
CA TYR A 194 8.61 -11.20 7.31
C TYR A 194 8.29 -12.53 6.63
N ASN A 195 9.22 -13.48 6.62
CA ASN A 195 8.97 -14.84 6.12
C ASN A 195 8.16 -15.71 7.11
N THR A 196 7.75 -15.20 8.27
CA THR A 196 6.99 -15.97 9.27
C THR A 196 5.48 -15.95 9.06
N HIS A 197 4.96 -15.24 8.06
CA HIS A 197 3.53 -15.19 7.73
C HIS A 197 3.14 -15.94 6.44
N LEU A 198 4.08 -16.65 5.82
CA LEU A 198 3.85 -17.46 4.61
C LEU A 198 3.63 -18.97 4.90
N ASN A 199 3.13 -19.33 6.07
CA ASN A 199 2.71 -20.71 6.39
C ASN A 199 1.24 -20.77 6.80
#